data_AF-A0A0K2H0Z5-F1
#
_entry.id   AF-A0A0K2H0Z5-F1
#
_cell.length_a   1.000
_cell.length_b   1.000
_cell.length_c   1.000
_cell.angle_alpha   90.00
_cell.angle_beta   90.00
_cell.angle_gamma   90.00
#
_symmetry.space_group_name_H-M   'P 1'
#
loop_
_entity.id
_entity.type
_entity.pdbx_description
1 polymer ?
#
loop_
_entity_poly.entity_id
_entity_poly.type
_entity_poly.pdbx_seq_one_letter_code
_entity_poly.pdbx_strand_id
1 'polypeptide(L)'
;MKKSLSDASSQSPSAPNRDHGASRGTREERGDDAAYPDAKTIAAQDRETTRALQSRYDSWTMRHPTASQDFVDAIKEILSEAGLAFDAVTARVKSFRSTRLKALRRNPDGTYVYPDPWHDVHDIIGVRVTTYHSTEIPEIMDALSDSLTVLRTIDKTAETRISGRLGYGSQHLICKVGQSAPSDLAPYFNMQFEVQLRTVLQHAWAEFEHDIRYKAPEGATDPRIDRAFALAAGLIELADQQFDQVVAVLEETTSEESQEATDSGEQSPEDTVGADDIVLTPETLPGVLTLLLPNSPRSKSEHYAWAEELLTLNGITTVGQLRQLIDPSRLARVHKAMKYRFRPGHVRVIDDLLLAARGNRHILASSDTGDLPQRRPRRLRSRLNQMKQAGVLEATTDGPEDDRADGDRA
;
A
#
# COMPACT_ATOMS: atom_id res chain seq x y z
N MET A 1 44.57 -58.53 -9.16
CA MET A 1 44.85 -59.35 -7.95
C MET A 1 43.66 -59.15 -7.01
N LYS A 2 42.56 -59.92 -7.09
CA LYS A 2 42.28 -61.24 -6.46
C LYS A 2 42.49 -61.30 -4.93
N LYS A 3 41.36 -61.33 -4.20
CA LYS A 3 40.98 -62.11 -2.99
C LYS A 3 39.84 -61.34 -2.30
N SER A 4 38.55 -61.72 -2.28
CA SER A 4 37.81 -62.96 -1.96
C SER A 4 37.93 -63.44 -0.50
N LEU A 5 36.77 -63.83 0.05
CA LEU A 5 36.43 -64.53 1.31
C LEU A 5 35.69 -63.59 2.30
N SER A 6 34.54 -63.93 2.89
CA SER A 6 33.79 -65.20 2.93
C SER A 6 32.40 -64.99 3.56
N ASP A 7 31.43 -65.77 3.10
CA ASP A 7 30.12 -66.05 3.71
C ASP A 7 30.20 -66.64 5.12
N ALA A 8 29.18 -66.36 5.95
CA ALA A 8 28.69 -67.29 6.95
C ALA A 8 27.21 -66.99 7.29
N SER A 9 26.31 -67.81 6.75
CA SER A 9 24.95 -68.01 7.25
C SER A 9 24.96 -68.85 8.53
N SER A 10 24.10 -68.56 9.52
CA SER A 10 23.38 -69.61 10.27
C SER A 10 22.37 -69.07 11.30
N GLN A 11 21.16 -69.61 11.18
CA GLN A 11 20.28 -70.13 12.23
C GLN A 11 19.51 -69.19 13.18
N SER A 12 18.21 -69.16 12.93
CA SER A 12 17.12 -68.92 13.88
C SER A 12 17.05 -69.98 14.99
N PRO A 13 16.44 -69.66 16.14
CA PRO A 13 15.70 -70.64 16.92
C PRO A 13 14.23 -70.24 17.11
N SER A 14 13.38 -71.26 17.03
CA SER A 14 11.94 -71.29 17.25
C SER A 14 11.60 -71.61 18.71
N ALA A 15 10.53 -71.02 19.26
CA ALA A 15 9.66 -71.53 20.34
C ALA A 15 8.48 -70.55 20.61
N PRO A 16 7.42 -70.91 21.35
CA PRO A 16 6.39 -71.87 20.99
C PRO A 16 4.96 -71.29 21.06
N ASN A 17 4.02 -72.00 20.46
CA ASN A 17 2.58 -71.72 20.44
C ASN A 17 1.90 -72.15 21.77
N ARG A 18 1.07 -71.30 22.38
CA ARG A 18 0.08 -71.68 23.41
C ARG A 18 -1.18 -70.80 23.34
N ASP A 19 -2.21 -71.42 22.79
CA ASP A 19 -3.63 -71.54 23.15
C ASP A 19 -4.39 -70.53 24.05
N HIS A 20 -5.70 -70.53 23.79
CA HIS A 20 -6.81 -69.65 24.14
C HIS A 20 -6.98 -69.14 25.59
N GLY A 21 -7.46 -67.88 25.67
CA GLY A 21 -8.13 -67.31 26.84
C GLY A 21 -9.05 -66.16 26.43
N ALA A 22 -10.34 -66.45 26.28
CA ALA A 22 -11.38 -65.46 26.04
C ALA A 22 -11.57 -64.55 27.26
N SER A 23 -11.46 -63.23 27.08
CA SER A 23 -11.89 -62.23 28.05
C SER A 23 -12.75 -61.19 27.35
N ARG A 24 -13.98 -61.06 27.84
CA ARG A 24 -15.02 -60.12 27.38
C ARG A 24 -14.53 -58.69 27.48
N GLY A 25 -14.34 -58.04 26.34
CA GLY A 25 -14.22 -56.58 26.24
C GLY A 25 -15.58 -55.94 26.45
N THR A 26 -15.72 -55.22 27.56
CA THR A 26 -16.78 -54.25 27.80
C THR A 26 -16.77 -53.17 26.71
N ARG A 27 -17.96 -52.88 26.20
CA ARG A 27 -18.28 -51.84 25.22
C ARG A 27 -17.88 -50.47 25.77
N GLU A 28 -16.67 -50.02 25.45
CA GLU A 28 -16.32 -48.61 25.58
C GLU A 28 -17.02 -47.83 24.46
N GLU A 29 -17.78 -46.82 24.89
CA GLU A 29 -18.50 -45.88 24.06
C GLU A 29 -17.52 -45.15 23.15
N ARG A 30 -17.63 -45.41 21.84
CA ARG A 30 -17.03 -44.56 20.81
C ARG A 30 -17.70 -43.20 20.91
N GLY A 31 -16.90 -42.19 21.27
CA GLY A 31 -17.30 -40.79 21.22
C GLY A 31 -17.81 -40.40 19.84
N ASP A 32 -18.61 -39.35 19.81
CA ASP A 32 -19.16 -38.72 18.62
C ASP A 32 -18.10 -38.51 17.54
N ASP A 33 -18.00 -39.46 16.61
CA ASP A 33 -17.37 -39.26 15.31
C ASP A 33 -18.28 -38.27 14.56
N ALA A 34 -17.91 -36.99 14.55
CA ALA A 34 -18.53 -36.00 13.68
C ALA A 34 -18.45 -36.53 12.24
N ALA A 35 -19.58 -37.03 11.73
CA ALA A 35 -19.64 -37.73 10.45
C ALA A 35 -19.15 -36.82 9.33
N TYR A 36 -18.00 -37.16 8.74
CA TYR A 36 -17.48 -36.48 7.57
C TYR A 36 -18.56 -36.51 6.46
N PRO A 37 -18.92 -35.36 5.86
CA PRO A 37 -20.03 -35.33 4.90
C PRO A 37 -19.72 -36.24 3.70
N ASP A 38 -20.71 -37.05 3.29
CA ASP A 38 -20.57 -37.93 2.12
C ASP A 38 -20.18 -37.14 0.87
N ALA A 39 -19.37 -37.74 -0.01
CA ALA A 39 -18.75 -37.07 -1.16
C ALA A 39 -19.77 -36.40 -2.09
N LYS A 40 -20.98 -36.97 -2.18
CA LYS A 40 -22.08 -36.41 -2.97
C LYS A 40 -22.61 -35.10 -2.38
N THR A 41 -22.67 -34.99 -1.05
CA THR A 41 -23.08 -33.80 -0.31
C THR A 41 -22.05 -32.69 -0.46
N ILE A 42 -20.76 -33.02 -0.32
CA ILE A 42 -19.64 -32.09 -0.56
C ILE A 42 -19.71 -31.51 -1.97
N ALA A 43 -19.85 -32.36 -2.99
CA ALA A 43 -19.91 -31.92 -4.38
C ALA A 43 -21.15 -31.07 -4.68
N ALA A 44 -22.29 -31.32 -4.02
CA ALA A 44 -23.47 -30.48 -4.14
C ALA A 44 -23.25 -29.10 -3.52
N GLN A 45 -22.68 -29.05 -2.31
CA GLN A 45 -22.33 -27.82 -1.62
C GLN A 45 -21.33 -26.98 -2.43
N ASP A 46 -20.27 -27.61 -2.97
CA ASP A 46 -19.26 -26.93 -3.78
C ASP A 46 -19.85 -26.32 -5.06
N ARG A 47 -20.81 -27.00 -5.70
CA ARG A 47 -21.52 -26.48 -6.88
C ARG A 47 -22.37 -25.26 -6.51
N GLU A 48 -23.08 -25.31 -5.39
CA GLU A 48 -23.91 -24.20 -4.92
C GLU A 48 -23.06 -22.98 -4.57
N THR A 49 -22.02 -23.17 -3.75
CA THR A 49 -21.06 -22.11 -3.39
C THR A 49 -20.41 -21.51 -4.63
N THR A 50 -19.97 -22.34 -5.59
CA THR A 50 -19.37 -21.87 -6.85
C THR A 50 -20.36 -21.03 -7.66
N ARG A 51 -21.62 -21.47 -7.79
CA ARG A 51 -22.64 -20.76 -8.58
C ARG A 51 -22.99 -19.41 -7.97
N ALA A 52 -23.20 -19.36 -6.65
CA ALA A 52 -23.48 -18.13 -5.93
C ALA A 52 -22.31 -17.13 -6.06
N LEU A 53 -21.08 -17.62 -5.87
CA LEU A 53 -19.88 -16.80 -5.98
C LEU A 53 -19.66 -16.28 -7.41
N GLN A 54 -19.86 -17.12 -8.43
CA GLN A 54 -19.74 -16.73 -9.85
C GLN A 54 -20.71 -15.60 -10.18
N SER A 55 -21.98 -15.76 -9.82
CA SER A 55 -23.02 -14.75 -10.11
C SER A 55 -22.68 -13.40 -9.47
N ARG A 56 -22.20 -13.40 -8.22
CA ARG A 56 -21.77 -12.17 -7.53
C ARG A 56 -20.52 -11.56 -8.17
N TYR A 57 -19.53 -12.39 -8.49
CA TYR A 57 -18.29 -11.96 -9.14
C TYR A 57 -18.53 -11.34 -10.51
N ASP A 58 -19.37 -11.95 -11.36
CA ASP A 58 -19.68 -11.44 -12.69
C ASP A 58 -20.46 -10.13 -12.62
N SER A 59 -21.46 -10.05 -11.73
CA SER A 59 -22.22 -8.81 -11.50
C SER A 59 -21.33 -7.68 -11.00
N TRP A 60 -20.37 -7.97 -10.13
CA TRP A 60 -19.47 -6.97 -9.58
C TRP A 60 -18.43 -6.51 -10.62
N THR A 61 -17.81 -7.43 -11.36
CA THR A 61 -16.81 -7.08 -12.38
C THR A 61 -17.43 -6.31 -13.55
N MET A 62 -18.66 -6.64 -13.94
CA MET A 62 -19.40 -5.88 -14.96
C MET A 62 -19.72 -4.45 -14.50
N ARG A 63 -20.04 -4.23 -13.22
CA ARG A 63 -20.29 -2.90 -12.66
C ARG A 63 -19.03 -2.09 -12.42
N HIS A 64 -17.87 -2.73 -12.32
CA HIS A 64 -16.60 -2.09 -11.99
C HIS A 64 -15.48 -2.50 -12.96
N PRO A 65 -15.61 -2.18 -14.27
CA PRO A 65 -14.62 -2.57 -15.27
C PRO A 65 -13.24 -1.93 -15.03
N THR A 66 -13.18 -0.81 -14.31
CA THR A 66 -11.96 -0.03 -14.03
C THR A 66 -11.39 -0.29 -12.64
N ALA A 67 -11.90 -1.28 -11.89
CA ALA A 67 -11.54 -1.48 -10.47
C ALA A 67 -10.04 -1.51 -10.20
N SER A 68 -9.25 -2.24 -10.99
CA SER A 68 -7.79 -2.25 -10.79
C SER A 68 -7.20 -0.84 -10.89
N GLN A 69 -7.59 -0.04 -11.89
CA GLN A 69 -7.05 1.30 -12.08
C GLN A 69 -7.53 2.25 -10.98
N ASP A 70 -8.80 2.17 -10.57
CA ASP A 70 -9.34 3.02 -9.52
C ASP A 70 -8.62 2.81 -8.18
N PHE A 71 -8.27 1.56 -7.86
CA PHE A 71 -7.46 1.25 -6.67
C PHE A 71 -6.00 1.71 -6.80
N VAL A 72 -5.38 1.60 -7.98
CA VAL A 72 -4.03 2.14 -8.20
C VAL A 72 -4.03 3.65 -7.96
N ASP A 73 -4.96 4.36 -8.59
CA ASP A 73 -5.02 5.82 -8.55
C ASP A 73 -5.30 6.32 -7.13
N ALA A 74 -6.25 5.70 -6.42
CA ALA A 74 -6.56 6.06 -5.05
C ALA A 74 -5.40 5.83 -4.08
N ILE A 75 -4.65 4.74 -4.24
CA ILE A 75 -3.50 4.45 -3.37
C ILE A 75 -2.34 5.39 -3.71
N LYS A 76 -2.04 5.62 -4.99
CA LYS A 76 -1.06 6.64 -5.39
C LYS A 76 -1.41 8.02 -4.84
N GLU A 77 -2.69 8.40 -4.86
CA GLU A 77 -3.17 9.65 -4.30
C GLU A 77 -2.84 9.76 -2.81
N ILE A 78 -3.18 8.75 -2.00
CA ILE A 78 -2.88 8.73 -0.56
C ILE A 78 -1.38 8.92 -0.31
N LEU A 79 -0.54 8.17 -1.04
CA LEU A 79 0.92 8.20 -0.86
C LEU A 79 1.51 9.56 -1.27
N SER A 80 1.14 10.07 -2.45
CA SER A 80 1.66 11.34 -2.95
C SER A 80 1.20 12.53 -2.10
N GLU A 81 -0.04 12.52 -1.58
CA GLU A 81 -0.51 13.55 -0.66
C GLU A 81 0.24 13.52 0.69
N ALA A 82 0.63 12.34 1.16
CA ALA A 82 1.45 12.16 2.36
C ALA A 82 2.93 12.51 2.14
N GLY A 83 3.34 12.78 0.89
CA GLY A 83 4.73 13.04 0.52
C GLY A 83 5.60 11.78 0.44
N LEU A 84 5.00 10.59 0.52
CA LEU A 84 5.72 9.33 0.64
C LEU A 84 6.30 8.88 -0.69
N ALA A 85 7.54 8.38 -0.64
CA ALA A 85 8.18 7.77 -1.78
C ALA A 85 7.71 6.32 -2.00
N PHE A 86 7.66 5.93 -3.28
CA PHE A 86 7.30 4.58 -3.73
C PHE A 86 7.80 4.40 -5.17
N ASP A 87 8.21 3.19 -5.51
CA ASP A 87 8.60 2.78 -6.86
C ASP A 87 7.37 2.56 -7.74
N ALA A 88 6.45 1.70 -7.27
CA ALA A 88 5.29 1.33 -8.05
C ALA A 88 4.07 1.01 -7.18
N VAL A 89 2.90 1.36 -7.70
CA VAL A 89 1.61 0.88 -7.20
C VAL A 89 0.93 0.12 -8.32
N THR A 90 0.58 -1.14 -8.07
CA THR A 90 -0.15 -1.99 -9.01
C THR A 90 -1.36 -2.60 -8.32
N ALA A 91 -2.44 -2.85 -9.05
CA ALA A 91 -3.58 -3.58 -8.52
C ALA A 91 -4.10 -4.58 -9.53
N ARG A 92 -4.71 -5.66 -9.02
CA ARG A 92 -5.35 -6.67 -9.84
C ARG A 92 -6.65 -7.14 -9.21
N VAL A 93 -7.63 -7.42 -10.06
CA VAL A 93 -8.78 -8.25 -9.71
C VAL A 93 -8.44 -9.70 -10.01
N LYS A 94 -8.51 -10.55 -8.99
CA LYS A 94 -8.18 -11.98 -9.07
C LYS A 94 -9.15 -12.72 -9.98
N SER A 95 -8.65 -13.54 -10.89
CA SER A 95 -9.49 -14.33 -11.79
C SER A 95 -10.45 -15.25 -11.03
N PHE A 96 -11.68 -15.41 -11.56
CA PHE A 96 -12.68 -16.27 -10.93
C PHE A 96 -12.17 -17.70 -10.69
N ARG A 97 -11.40 -18.27 -11.62
CA ARG A 97 -10.79 -19.61 -11.44
C ARG A 97 -9.98 -19.68 -10.14
N SER A 98 -9.14 -18.68 -9.88
CA SER A 98 -8.28 -18.65 -8.70
C SER A 98 -9.07 -18.33 -7.43
N THR A 99 -10.08 -17.46 -7.52
CA THR A 99 -11.02 -17.16 -6.42
C THR A 99 -11.80 -18.42 -6.03
N ARG A 100 -12.32 -19.19 -7.01
CA ARG A 100 -12.99 -20.47 -6.78
C ARG A 100 -12.08 -21.48 -6.08
N LEU A 101 -10.84 -21.62 -6.53
CA LEU A 101 -9.88 -22.53 -5.89
C LEU A 101 -9.62 -22.18 -4.42
N LYS A 102 -9.65 -20.90 -4.05
CA LYS A 102 -9.59 -20.49 -2.63
C LYS A 102 -10.90 -20.76 -1.90
N ALA A 103 -12.03 -20.38 -2.48
CA ALA A 103 -13.36 -20.54 -1.90
C ALA A 103 -13.66 -21.99 -1.50
N LEU A 104 -13.20 -22.97 -2.29
CA LEU A 104 -13.43 -24.40 -2.05
C LEU A 104 -12.39 -25.05 -1.12
N ARG A 105 -11.46 -24.28 -0.54
CA ARG A 105 -10.52 -24.84 0.44
C ARG A 105 -11.27 -25.27 1.70
N ARG A 106 -10.90 -26.43 2.23
CA ARG A 106 -11.50 -27.00 3.44
C ARG A 106 -10.43 -27.21 4.51
N ASN A 107 -10.87 -27.07 5.76
CA ASN A 107 -10.11 -27.45 6.94
C ASN A 107 -10.05 -29.00 7.04
N PRO A 108 -9.17 -29.55 7.90
CA PRO A 108 -9.10 -31.01 8.13
C PRO A 108 -10.41 -31.64 8.61
N ASP A 109 -11.31 -30.86 9.22
CA ASP A 109 -12.63 -31.27 9.67
C ASP A 109 -13.70 -31.26 8.54
N GLY A 110 -13.30 -30.91 7.31
CA GLY A 110 -14.18 -30.84 6.15
C GLY A 110 -14.99 -29.54 6.03
N THR A 111 -14.90 -28.60 6.98
CA THR A 111 -15.55 -27.28 6.87
C THR A 111 -14.84 -26.38 5.87
N TYR A 112 -15.53 -25.39 5.29
CA TYR A 112 -14.87 -24.40 4.43
C TYR A 112 -13.94 -23.51 5.26
N VAL A 113 -12.73 -23.27 4.73
CA VAL A 113 -11.80 -22.26 5.27
C VAL A 113 -12.41 -20.86 5.15
N TYR A 114 -13.21 -20.63 4.11
CA TYR A 114 -13.91 -19.38 3.81
C TYR A 114 -15.41 -19.64 3.72
N PRO A 115 -16.16 -19.63 4.84
CA PRO A 115 -17.60 -19.87 4.86
C PRO A 115 -18.41 -18.90 3.98
N ASP A 116 -18.00 -17.63 3.91
CA ASP A 116 -18.50 -16.64 2.96
C ASP A 116 -17.35 -16.16 2.05
N PRO A 117 -17.06 -16.88 0.95
CA PRO A 117 -15.90 -16.60 0.13
C PRO A 117 -15.86 -15.19 -0.46
N TRP A 118 -17.00 -14.49 -0.58
CA TRP A 118 -16.98 -13.13 -1.08
C TRP A 118 -16.39 -12.15 -0.07
N HIS A 119 -16.66 -12.35 1.22
CA HIS A 119 -16.17 -11.46 2.28
C HIS A 119 -14.87 -11.98 2.92
N ASP A 120 -14.64 -13.30 2.94
CA ASP A 120 -13.49 -13.89 3.63
C ASP A 120 -12.25 -14.04 2.71
N VAL A 121 -12.44 -14.06 1.38
CA VAL A 121 -11.31 -14.04 0.43
C VAL A 121 -10.91 -12.59 0.16
N HIS A 122 -10.04 -12.06 1.01
CA HIS A 122 -9.65 -10.65 0.97
C HIS A 122 -8.81 -10.24 -0.26
N ASP A 123 -8.22 -11.19 -0.99
CA ASP A 123 -7.39 -10.91 -2.17
C ASP A 123 -8.15 -11.01 -3.50
N ILE A 124 -9.48 -10.85 -3.49
CA ILE A 124 -10.26 -10.63 -4.72
C ILE A 124 -9.76 -9.37 -5.43
N ILE A 125 -9.50 -8.30 -4.68
CA ILE A 125 -8.74 -7.14 -5.11
C ILE A 125 -7.42 -7.16 -4.35
N GLY A 126 -6.31 -7.25 -5.06
CA GLY A 126 -4.98 -7.19 -4.48
C GLY A 126 -4.25 -5.96 -5.00
N VAL A 127 -3.83 -5.09 -4.10
CA VAL A 127 -2.94 -3.96 -4.37
C VAL A 127 -1.54 -4.31 -3.91
N ARG A 128 -0.53 -3.89 -4.66
CA ARG A 128 0.87 -3.97 -4.28
C ARG A 128 1.47 -2.57 -4.33
N VAL A 129 2.12 -2.19 -3.24
CA VAL A 129 2.93 -0.99 -3.13
C VAL A 129 4.37 -1.44 -2.97
N THR A 130 5.21 -1.05 -3.93
CA THR A 130 6.65 -1.31 -3.91
C THR A 130 7.36 -0.02 -3.51
N THR A 131 8.20 -0.09 -2.47
CA THR A 131 9.01 0.99 -1.88
C THR A 131 10.49 0.77 -2.20
N TYR A 132 11.31 1.79 -2.05
CA TYR A 132 12.75 1.65 -2.35
C TYR A 132 13.50 0.96 -1.20
N HIS A 133 13.10 1.26 0.03
CA HIS A 133 13.71 0.72 1.23
C HIS A 133 12.64 0.42 2.29
N SER A 134 13.05 -0.24 3.39
CA SER A 134 12.11 -0.85 4.31
C SER A 134 11.56 0.15 5.33
N THR A 135 12.29 1.22 5.61
CA THR A 135 11.87 2.28 6.55
C THR A 135 10.66 3.08 6.07
N GLU A 136 10.32 3.06 4.77
CA GLU A 136 9.11 3.71 4.23
C GLU A 136 7.82 2.94 4.58
N ILE A 137 7.93 1.62 4.82
CA ILE A 137 6.77 0.74 5.00
C ILE A 137 5.89 1.18 6.18
N PRO A 138 6.42 1.47 7.39
CA PRO A 138 5.63 1.98 8.50
C PRO A 138 4.86 3.28 8.17
N GLU A 139 5.50 4.24 7.51
CA GLU A 139 4.85 5.51 7.16
C GLU A 139 3.71 5.32 6.14
N ILE A 140 3.89 4.41 5.20
CA ILE A 140 2.84 4.00 4.26
C ILE A 140 1.68 3.32 5.00
N MET A 141 1.98 2.45 5.98
CA MET A 141 0.94 1.82 6.78
C MET A 141 0.10 2.86 7.53
N ASP A 142 0.74 3.88 8.10
CA ASP A 142 0.06 4.97 8.81
C ASP A 142 -0.83 5.77 7.85
N ALA A 143 -0.29 6.24 6.72
CA ALA A 143 -1.05 7.01 5.72
C ALA A 143 -2.26 6.24 5.15
N LEU A 144 -2.09 4.93 4.93
CA LEU A 144 -3.18 4.04 4.51
C LEU A 144 -4.21 3.84 5.63
N SER A 145 -3.79 3.70 6.89
CA SER A 145 -4.67 3.53 8.06
C SER A 145 -5.52 4.77 8.34
N ASP A 146 -4.99 5.95 8.03
CA ASP A 146 -5.70 7.21 8.16
C ASP A 146 -6.78 7.39 7.07
N SER A 147 -6.59 6.77 5.91
CA SER A 147 -7.48 6.92 4.74
C SER A 147 -8.44 5.74 4.55
N LEU A 148 -8.10 4.56 5.06
CA LEU A 148 -8.82 3.30 4.86
C LEU A 148 -9.10 2.63 6.20
N THR A 149 -10.11 1.76 6.25
CA THR A 149 -10.33 0.94 7.45
C THR A 149 -9.41 -0.28 7.38
N VAL A 150 -8.31 -0.28 8.13
CA VAL A 150 -7.44 -1.47 8.27
C VAL A 150 -8.06 -2.45 9.25
N LEU A 151 -8.38 -3.66 8.77
CA LEU A 151 -8.99 -4.74 9.56
C LEU A 151 -7.96 -5.66 10.19
N ARG A 152 -6.83 -5.88 9.50
CA ARG A 152 -5.76 -6.77 9.97
C ARG A 152 -4.43 -6.43 9.31
N THR A 153 -3.35 -6.49 10.08
CA THR A 153 -1.96 -6.45 9.59
C THR A 153 -1.35 -7.84 9.75
N ILE A 154 -0.64 -8.31 8.73
CA ILE A 154 -0.03 -9.63 8.69
C ILE A 154 1.42 -9.47 8.23
N ASP A 155 2.35 -9.84 9.09
CA ASP A 155 3.77 -9.90 8.76
C ASP A 155 4.10 -11.29 8.18
N LYS A 156 4.27 -11.36 6.85
CA LYS A 156 4.61 -12.61 6.18
C LYS A 156 6.04 -13.08 6.47
N THR A 157 6.94 -12.19 6.84
CA THR A 157 8.31 -12.57 7.25
C THR A 157 8.23 -13.35 8.55
N ALA A 158 7.46 -12.84 9.51
CA ALA A 158 7.23 -13.52 10.79
C ALA A 158 6.54 -14.88 10.61
N GLU A 159 5.48 -14.96 9.80
CA GLU A 159 4.79 -16.24 9.52
C GLU A 159 5.73 -17.28 8.90
N THR A 160 6.55 -16.85 7.94
CA THR A 160 7.47 -17.76 7.23
C THR A 160 8.54 -18.27 8.19
N ARG A 161 9.10 -17.38 9.03
CA ARG A 161 10.07 -17.73 10.07
C ARG A 161 9.52 -18.75 11.07
N ILE A 162 8.27 -18.58 11.52
CA ILE A 162 7.59 -19.53 12.43
C ILE A 162 7.40 -20.90 11.77
N SER A 163 7.13 -20.94 10.46
CA SER A 163 6.96 -22.19 9.71
C SER A 163 8.27 -22.95 9.43
N GLY A 164 9.41 -22.49 9.95
CA GLY A 164 10.72 -23.10 9.73
C GLY A 164 11.31 -22.85 8.34
N ARG A 165 10.70 -21.95 7.56
CA ARG A 165 11.21 -21.48 6.27
C ARG A 165 11.84 -20.11 6.51
N LEU A 166 13.10 -19.93 6.12
CA LEU A 166 13.64 -18.58 5.97
C LEU A 166 13.05 -18.02 4.68
N GLY A 167 12.17 -17.04 4.79
CA GLY A 167 11.56 -16.38 3.64
C GLY A 167 11.50 -14.88 3.90
N TYR A 168 11.66 -14.13 2.81
CA TYR A 168 11.62 -12.68 2.84
C TYR A 168 10.19 -12.24 2.53
N GLY A 169 9.45 -11.87 3.56
CA GLY A 169 8.01 -11.66 3.50
C GLY A 169 7.62 -10.19 3.43
N SER A 170 6.49 -9.94 2.80
CA SER A 170 5.87 -8.62 2.74
C SER A 170 4.99 -8.32 3.95
N GLN A 171 4.77 -7.04 4.23
CA GLN A 171 3.70 -6.62 5.13
C GLN A 171 2.38 -6.62 4.36
N HIS A 172 1.37 -7.31 4.88
CA HIS A 172 0.06 -7.40 4.25
C HIS A 172 -0.97 -6.69 5.14
N LEU A 173 -1.70 -5.75 4.55
CA LEU A 173 -2.86 -5.11 5.18
C LEU A 173 -4.12 -5.66 4.55
N ILE A 174 -5.06 -6.10 5.39
CA ILE A 174 -6.44 -6.33 4.98
C ILE A 174 -7.20 -5.04 5.23
N CYS A 175 -7.58 -4.37 4.17
CA CYS A 175 -8.25 -3.09 4.20
C CYS A 175 -9.72 -3.23 3.81
N LYS A 176 -10.53 -2.27 4.23
CA LYS A 176 -11.91 -2.09 3.81
C LYS A 176 -12.11 -0.65 3.39
N VAL A 177 -12.81 -0.47 2.28
CA VAL A 177 -13.20 0.86 1.79
C VAL A 177 -14.24 1.46 2.74
N GLY A 178 -13.81 2.48 3.51
CA GLY A 178 -14.65 3.23 4.44
C GLY A 178 -15.13 4.56 3.85
N GLN A 179 -15.85 5.34 4.66
CA GLN A 179 -16.33 6.68 4.27
C GLN A 179 -15.18 7.67 4.03
N SER A 180 -14.04 7.43 4.70
CA SER A 180 -12.84 8.23 4.53
C SER A 180 -12.04 7.86 3.28
N ALA A 181 -12.40 6.82 2.52
CA ALA A 181 -11.61 6.47 1.34
C ALA A 181 -11.62 7.62 0.30
N PRO A 182 -10.58 7.73 -0.55
CA PRO A 182 -10.60 8.65 -1.69
C PRO A 182 -11.86 8.49 -2.53
N SER A 183 -12.31 9.56 -3.21
CA SER A 183 -13.57 9.55 -3.95
C SER A 183 -13.64 8.48 -5.03
N ASP A 184 -12.48 8.09 -5.57
CA ASP A 184 -12.34 7.06 -6.60
C ASP A 184 -12.70 5.67 -6.05
N LEU A 185 -12.61 5.48 -4.73
CA LEU A 185 -13.04 4.27 -4.05
C LEU A 185 -14.51 4.28 -3.61
N ALA A 186 -15.22 5.40 -3.75
CA ALA A 186 -16.63 5.50 -3.32
C ALA A 186 -17.55 4.40 -3.92
N PRO A 187 -17.43 4.00 -5.20
CA PRO A 187 -18.23 2.89 -5.77
C PRO A 187 -17.99 1.54 -5.08
N TYR A 188 -16.86 1.40 -4.38
CA TYR A 188 -16.40 0.17 -3.75
C TYR A 188 -16.65 0.14 -2.24
N PHE A 189 -17.52 1.00 -1.72
CA PHE A 189 -17.83 1.09 -0.29
C PHE A 189 -18.10 -0.28 0.34
N ASN A 190 -17.52 -0.53 1.52
CA ASN A 190 -17.49 -1.81 2.23
C ASN A 190 -16.76 -2.98 1.54
N MET A 191 -16.16 -2.80 0.36
CA MET A 191 -15.33 -3.83 -0.24
C MET A 191 -14.06 -4.05 0.59
N GLN A 192 -13.74 -5.30 0.87
CA GLN A 192 -12.47 -5.69 1.48
C GLN A 192 -11.44 -6.01 0.39
N PHE A 193 -10.19 -5.67 0.65
CA PHE A 193 -9.07 -5.89 -0.26
C PHE A 193 -7.76 -6.07 0.49
N GLU A 194 -6.78 -6.67 -0.16
CA GLU A 194 -5.44 -6.86 0.38
C GLU A 194 -4.48 -5.84 -0.22
N VAL A 195 -3.72 -5.14 0.63
CA VAL A 195 -2.57 -4.32 0.24
C VAL A 195 -1.29 -5.01 0.67
N GLN A 196 -0.38 -5.25 -0.26
CA GLN A 196 0.92 -5.87 -0.03
C GLN A 196 2.00 -4.79 -0.14
N LEU A 197 2.66 -4.50 0.98
CA LEU A 197 3.76 -3.54 1.05
C LEU A 197 5.09 -4.29 0.94
N ARG A 198 5.93 -3.87 -0.01
CA ARG A 198 7.18 -4.53 -0.38
C ARG A 198 8.29 -3.54 -0.67
N THR A 199 9.54 -3.86 -0.36
CA THR A 199 10.69 -3.21 -1.02
C THR A 199 10.82 -3.70 -2.47
N VAL A 200 11.60 -2.99 -3.30
CA VAL A 200 11.95 -3.44 -4.67
C VAL A 200 12.58 -4.84 -4.64
N LEU A 201 13.47 -5.11 -3.67
CA LEU A 201 14.11 -6.42 -3.56
C LEU A 201 13.15 -7.51 -3.08
N GLN A 202 12.24 -7.21 -2.13
CA GLN A 202 11.14 -8.11 -1.74
C GLN A 202 10.27 -8.46 -2.95
N HIS A 203 9.95 -7.45 -3.77
CA HIS A 203 9.14 -7.66 -4.96
C HIS A 203 9.83 -8.58 -5.96
N ALA A 204 11.10 -8.31 -6.29
CA ALA A 204 11.88 -9.12 -7.23
C ALA A 204 12.02 -10.58 -6.76
N TRP A 205 12.33 -10.79 -5.48
CA TRP A 205 12.45 -12.13 -4.91
C TRP A 205 11.12 -12.89 -4.98
N ALA A 206 10.02 -12.26 -4.58
CA ALA A 206 8.72 -12.91 -4.53
C ALA A 206 8.15 -13.23 -5.92
N GLU A 207 8.41 -12.41 -6.94
CA GLU A 207 8.01 -12.73 -8.32
C GLU A 207 8.80 -13.93 -8.86
N PHE A 208 10.11 -13.99 -8.59
CA PHE A 208 10.93 -15.13 -8.99
C PHE A 208 10.53 -16.42 -8.26
N GLU A 209 10.32 -16.35 -6.94
CA GLU A 209 9.85 -17.48 -6.14
C GLU A 209 8.50 -17.99 -6.64
N HIS A 210 7.55 -17.08 -6.88
CA HIS A 210 6.24 -17.43 -7.37
C HIS A 210 6.28 -18.10 -8.75
N ASP A 211 7.08 -17.59 -9.70
CA ASP A 211 7.19 -18.19 -11.05
C ASP A 211 7.76 -19.61 -11.01
N ILE A 212 8.83 -19.84 -10.23
CA ILE A 212 9.43 -21.16 -10.06
C ILE A 212 8.46 -22.14 -9.39
N ARG A 213 7.78 -21.71 -8.32
CA ARG A 213 6.81 -22.56 -7.62
C ARG A 213 5.56 -22.84 -8.44
N TYR A 214 5.10 -21.88 -9.24
CA TYR A 214 3.95 -22.04 -10.11
C TYR A 214 4.22 -23.02 -11.26
N LYS A 215 5.45 -23.04 -11.78
CA LYS A 215 5.89 -23.96 -12.84
C LYS A 215 6.29 -25.35 -12.32
N ALA A 216 6.45 -25.53 -11.01
CA ALA A 216 6.78 -26.81 -10.43
C ALA A 216 5.61 -27.82 -10.58
N PRO A 217 5.85 -29.05 -11.06
CA PRO A 217 4.82 -30.09 -11.07
C PRO A 217 4.27 -30.34 -9.65
N GLU A 218 2.97 -30.60 -9.53
CA GLU A 218 2.33 -30.88 -8.25
C GLU A 218 3.05 -32.04 -7.52
N GLY A 219 3.69 -31.74 -6.39
CA GLY A 219 4.04 -32.76 -5.39
C GLY A 219 5.46 -32.78 -4.83
N ALA A 220 6.45 -32.08 -5.41
CA ALA A 220 7.78 -32.01 -4.78
C ALA A 220 8.59 -30.81 -5.30
N THR A 221 8.71 -29.76 -4.49
CA THR A 221 9.80 -28.79 -4.68
C THR A 221 11.07 -29.44 -4.14
N ASP A 222 12.12 -29.52 -4.96
CA ASP A 222 13.42 -30.03 -4.54
C ASP A 222 13.91 -29.23 -3.31
N PRO A 223 14.24 -29.87 -2.17
CA PRO A 223 14.71 -29.16 -0.98
C PRO A 223 15.92 -28.25 -1.23
N ARG A 224 16.70 -28.50 -2.28
CA ARG A 224 17.80 -27.61 -2.72
C ARG A 224 17.27 -26.26 -3.23
N ILE A 225 16.11 -26.24 -3.88
CA ILE A 225 15.44 -25.02 -4.33
C ILE A 225 14.98 -24.21 -3.11
N ASP A 226 14.33 -24.85 -2.13
CA ASP A 226 13.91 -24.18 -0.91
C ASP A 226 15.10 -23.60 -0.14
N ARG A 227 16.21 -24.36 -0.04
CA ARG A 227 17.46 -23.85 0.56
C ARG A 227 18.03 -22.67 -0.22
N ALA A 228 18.01 -22.70 -1.55
CA ALA A 228 18.51 -21.60 -2.37
C ALA A 228 17.66 -20.33 -2.18
N PHE A 229 16.33 -20.44 -2.14
CA PHE A 229 15.44 -19.32 -1.85
C PHE A 229 15.66 -18.75 -0.44
N ALA A 230 15.88 -19.60 0.55
CA ALA A 230 16.20 -19.19 1.92
C ALA A 230 17.53 -18.41 2.00
N LEU A 231 18.57 -18.85 1.29
CA LEU A 231 19.85 -18.14 1.23
C LEU A 231 19.71 -16.79 0.50
N ALA A 232 18.99 -16.77 -0.62
CA ALA A 232 18.72 -15.55 -1.38
C ALA A 232 17.92 -14.54 -0.53
N ALA A 233 16.94 -15.01 0.25
CA ALA A 233 16.19 -14.17 1.18
C ALA A 233 17.10 -13.49 2.20
N GLY A 234 18.06 -14.22 2.79
CA GLY A 234 19.02 -13.64 3.74
C GLY A 234 19.96 -12.61 3.11
N LEU A 235 20.41 -12.82 1.86
CA LEU A 235 21.23 -11.85 1.13
C LEU A 235 20.45 -10.56 0.83
N ILE A 236 19.17 -10.70 0.47
CA ILE A 236 18.31 -9.56 0.18
C ILE A 236 17.98 -8.79 1.45
N GLU A 237 17.67 -9.48 2.55
CA GLU A 237 17.44 -8.83 3.85
C GLU A 237 18.65 -8.01 4.28
N LEU A 238 19.86 -8.56 4.09
CA LEU A 238 21.10 -7.81 4.33
C LEU A 238 21.23 -6.59 3.41
N ALA A 239 20.92 -6.73 2.12
CA ALA A 239 20.98 -5.62 1.18
C ALA A 239 20.00 -4.49 1.53
N ASP A 240 18.75 -4.82 1.89
CA ASP A 240 17.76 -3.83 2.33
C ASP A 240 18.20 -3.12 3.61
N GLN A 241 18.81 -3.84 4.58
CA GLN A 241 19.42 -3.20 5.76
C GLN A 241 20.55 -2.23 5.40
N GLN A 242 21.34 -2.52 4.37
CA GLN A 242 22.37 -1.58 3.90
C GLN A 242 21.75 -0.35 3.24
N PHE A 243 20.65 -0.47 2.50
CA PHE A 243 19.93 0.68 1.96
C PHE A 243 19.30 1.54 3.07
N ASP A 244 18.69 0.92 4.08
CA ASP A 244 18.17 1.64 5.24
C ASP A 244 19.27 2.46 5.96
N GLN A 245 20.48 1.90 6.08
CA GLN A 245 21.63 2.62 6.66
C GLN A 245 22.09 3.81 5.80
N VAL A 246 22.10 3.68 4.47
CA VAL A 246 22.45 4.78 3.57
C VAL A 246 21.47 5.94 3.72
N VAL A 247 20.17 5.64 3.86
CA VAL A 247 19.13 6.66 4.08
C VAL A 247 19.33 7.35 5.43
N ALA A 248 19.57 6.60 6.50
CA ALA A 248 19.80 7.18 7.83
C ALA A 248 20.99 8.17 7.84
N VAL A 249 22.11 7.81 7.20
CA VAL A 249 23.30 8.69 7.09
C VAL A 249 22.98 9.96 6.29
N LEU A 250 22.19 9.85 5.22
CA LEU A 250 21.77 11.01 4.42
C LEU A 250 20.87 11.96 5.22
N GLU A 251 19.95 11.43 6.03
CA GLU A 251 19.07 12.21 6.90
C GLU A 251 19.84 12.93 8.01
N GLU A 252 20.82 12.26 8.62
CA GLU A 252 21.75 12.86 9.60
C GLU A 252 22.50 14.05 8.97
N THR A 253 23.11 13.85 7.80
CA THR A 253 23.90 14.89 7.11
C THR A 253 23.04 16.10 6.73
N THR A 254 21.82 15.86 6.23
CA THR A 254 20.87 16.92 5.88
C THR A 254 20.42 17.72 7.10
N SER A 255 20.28 17.05 8.25
CA SER A 255 19.86 17.68 9.51
C SER A 255 20.97 18.55 10.10
N GLU A 256 22.23 18.12 10.00
CA GLU A 256 23.41 18.87 10.44
C GLU A 256 23.63 20.14 9.60
N GLU A 257 23.56 20.05 8.26
CA GLU A 257 23.65 21.23 7.36
C GLU A 257 22.55 22.26 7.65
N SER A 258 21.35 21.78 7.98
CA SER A 258 20.21 22.64 8.34
C SER A 258 20.40 23.32 9.70
N GLN A 259 21.17 22.72 10.62
CA GLN A 259 21.48 23.30 11.94
C GLN A 259 22.68 24.26 11.88
N GLU A 260 23.72 23.97 11.11
CA GLU A 260 24.85 24.88 10.92
C GLU A 260 24.45 26.18 10.20
N ALA A 261 23.48 26.11 9.28
CA ALA A 261 22.88 27.29 8.65
C ALA A 261 22.06 28.15 9.64
N THR A 262 21.61 27.59 10.77
CA THR A 262 20.92 28.34 11.83
C THR A 262 21.84 28.93 12.89
N ASP A 263 23.04 28.37 13.10
CA ASP A 263 24.01 28.86 14.10
C ASP A 263 24.94 29.96 13.56
N SER A 264 25.00 30.14 12.23
CA SER A 264 25.81 31.18 11.57
C SER A 264 25.02 32.46 11.21
N GLY A 265 23.86 32.69 11.84
CA GLY A 265 22.90 33.73 11.45
C GLY A 265 22.38 34.65 12.57
N GLU A 266 23.24 35.20 13.44
CA GLU A 266 22.96 36.52 14.02
C GLU A 266 23.16 37.59 12.93
N GLN A 267 22.18 37.70 12.02
CA GLN A 267 22.10 38.84 11.11
C GLN A 267 20.88 39.68 11.48
N SER A 268 21.16 40.94 11.77
CA SER A 268 20.20 42.02 11.97
C SER A 268 19.15 42.06 10.86
N PRO A 269 17.92 42.53 11.14
CA PRO A 269 16.78 42.51 10.20
C PRO A 269 16.90 43.44 8.97
N GLU A 270 18.11 43.84 8.56
CA GLU A 270 18.36 44.75 7.43
C GLU A 270 18.95 44.08 6.18
N ASP A 271 19.39 42.80 6.24
CA ASP A 271 20.02 42.09 5.10
C ASP A 271 19.07 41.20 4.26
N THR A 272 17.76 41.22 4.50
CA THR A 272 16.78 40.40 3.74
C THR A 272 16.56 40.84 2.29
N VAL A 273 17.18 41.94 1.85
CA VAL A 273 16.95 42.53 0.52
C VAL A 273 17.47 41.65 -0.63
N GLY A 274 18.35 40.67 -0.38
CA GLY A 274 18.86 39.75 -1.41
C GLY A 274 18.17 38.38 -1.48
N ALA A 275 17.51 37.93 -0.41
CA ALA A 275 16.96 36.57 -0.34
C ALA A 275 15.58 36.44 -0.99
N ASP A 276 14.77 37.50 -0.98
CA ASP A 276 13.41 37.49 -1.52
C ASP A 276 13.37 37.48 -3.06
N ASP A 277 14.45 37.93 -3.71
CA ASP A 277 14.60 37.97 -5.17
C ASP A 277 15.19 36.67 -5.76
N ILE A 278 15.56 35.70 -4.92
CA ILE A 278 16.08 34.41 -5.38
C ILE A 278 14.98 33.68 -6.16
N VAL A 279 15.30 33.30 -7.40
CA VAL A 279 14.40 32.54 -8.28
C VAL A 279 14.27 31.11 -7.76
N LEU A 280 13.03 30.63 -7.67
CA LEU A 280 12.73 29.26 -7.29
C LEU A 280 13.05 28.31 -8.45
N THR A 281 13.76 27.23 -8.15
CA THR A 281 14.02 26.14 -9.10
C THR A 281 13.66 24.80 -8.47
N PRO A 282 13.43 23.74 -9.26
CA PRO A 282 13.14 22.41 -8.73
C PRO A 282 14.21 21.88 -7.76
N GLU A 283 15.47 22.30 -7.92
CA GLU A 283 16.61 21.89 -7.09
C GLU A 283 16.67 22.64 -5.75
N THR A 284 16.25 23.91 -5.74
CA THR A 284 16.31 24.79 -4.55
C THR A 284 15.03 24.72 -3.71
N LEU A 285 13.89 24.43 -4.36
CA LEU A 285 12.58 24.38 -3.73
C LEU A 285 12.47 23.40 -2.54
N PRO A 286 13.05 22.19 -2.55
CA PRO A 286 12.99 21.29 -1.41
C PRO A 286 13.60 21.89 -0.13
N GLY A 287 14.76 22.55 -0.26
CA GLY A 287 15.44 23.19 0.86
C GLY A 287 14.64 24.37 1.40
N VAL A 288 14.17 25.24 0.51
CA VAL A 288 13.33 26.39 0.88
C VAL A 288 12.04 25.94 1.58
N LEU A 289 11.35 24.92 1.06
CA LEU A 289 10.13 24.40 1.67
C LEU A 289 10.38 23.71 3.01
N THR A 290 11.53 23.04 3.19
CA THR A 290 11.90 22.46 4.49
C THR A 290 12.02 23.54 5.57
N LEU A 291 12.59 24.70 5.22
CA LEU A 291 12.72 25.84 6.13
C LEU A 291 11.35 26.49 6.43
N LEU A 292 10.50 26.63 5.42
CA LEU A 292 9.20 27.32 5.53
C LEU A 292 8.08 26.44 6.10
N LEU A 293 8.18 25.12 5.93
CA LEU A 293 7.18 24.12 6.34
C LEU A 293 7.81 22.99 7.18
N PRO A 294 8.46 23.29 8.32
CA PRO A 294 9.23 22.30 9.08
C PRO A 294 8.40 21.13 9.64
N ASN A 295 7.06 21.29 9.70
CA ASN A 295 6.14 20.27 10.21
C ASN A 295 5.54 19.39 9.10
N SER A 296 5.90 19.63 7.84
CA SER A 296 5.41 18.88 6.69
C SER A 296 6.53 17.98 6.17
N PRO A 297 6.28 16.68 5.93
CA PRO A 297 7.30 15.81 5.34
C PRO A 297 7.71 16.30 3.95
N ARG A 298 8.98 16.07 3.62
CA ARG A 298 9.47 16.29 2.25
C ARG A 298 8.71 15.38 1.31
N SER A 299 8.24 15.94 0.19
CA SER A 299 7.73 15.13 -0.92
C SER A 299 8.87 14.51 -1.71
N LYS A 300 8.55 13.56 -2.60
CA LYS A 300 9.52 13.01 -3.56
C LYS A 300 10.22 14.11 -4.36
N SER A 301 11.51 13.90 -4.64
CA SER A 301 12.33 14.79 -5.46
C SER A 301 11.67 15.11 -6.82
N GLU A 302 11.12 14.09 -7.49
CA GLU A 302 10.44 14.22 -8.79
C GLU A 302 9.20 15.13 -8.74
N HIS A 303 8.55 15.28 -7.58
CA HIS A 303 7.36 16.13 -7.44
C HIS A 303 7.69 17.62 -7.33
N TYR A 304 8.94 18.01 -7.02
CA TYR A 304 9.28 19.43 -6.88
C TYR A 304 9.35 20.17 -8.21
N ALA A 305 9.64 19.47 -9.31
CA ALA A 305 9.51 20.05 -10.65
C ALA A 305 8.06 20.49 -10.93
N TRP A 306 7.10 19.64 -10.55
CA TRP A 306 5.68 19.98 -10.66
C TRP A 306 5.26 21.06 -9.67
N ALA A 307 5.77 21.06 -8.44
CA ALA A 307 5.47 22.13 -7.48
C ALA A 307 5.97 23.50 -7.93
N GLU A 308 7.16 23.56 -8.55
CA GLU A 308 7.67 24.78 -9.19
C GLU A 308 6.76 25.22 -10.34
N GLU A 309 6.33 24.30 -11.21
CA GLU A 309 5.34 24.58 -12.26
C GLU A 309 4.05 25.19 -11.68
N LEU A 310 3.50 24.61 -10.59
CA LEU A 310 2.31 25.13 -9.92
C LEU A 310 2.51 26.56 -9.39
N LEU A 311 3.67 26.86 -8.80
CA LEU A 311 4.00 28.18 -8.30
C LEU A 311 4.11 29.18 -9.46
N THR A 312 4.84 28.83 -10.51
CA THR A 312 5.03 29.66 -11.71
C THR A 312 3.72 29.95 -12.43
N LEU A 313 2.83 28.96 -12.59
CA LEU A 313 1.48 29.14 -13.13
C LEU A 313 0.61 30.11 -12.32
N ASN A 314 0.95 30.34 -11.05
CA ASN A 314 0.28 31.26 -10.15
C ASN A 314 1.06 32.56 -9.92
N GLY A 315 2.11 32.81 -10.72
CA GLY A 315 2.93 34.01 -10.71
C GLY A 315 3.88 34.11 -9.51
N ILE A 316 4.23 32.96 -8.90
CA ILE A 316 5.17 32.87 -7.80
C ILE A 316 6.47 32.26 -8.35
N THR A 317 7.47 33.10 -8.58
CA THR A 317 8.76 32.70 -9.14
C THR A 317 9.92 32.97 -8.18
N THR A 318 9.69 33.68 -7.07
CA THR A 318 10.75 34.02 -6.10
C THR A 318 10.46 33.55 -4.67
N VAL A 319 11.50 33.42 -3.87
CA VAL A 319 11.41 33.02 -2.44
C VAL A 319 10.54 34.01 -1.65
N GLY A 320 10.63 35.31 -1.91
CA GLY A 320 9.80 36.32 -1.22
C GLY A 320 8.31 36.15 -1.50
N GLN A 321 7.95 35.89 -2.76
CA GLN A 321 6.57 35.61 -3.15
C GLN A 321 6.06 34.30 -2.53
N LEU A 322 6.92 33.28 -2.43
CA LEU A 322 6.59 32.02 -1.75
C LEU A 322 6.39 32.21 -0.24
N ARG A 323 7.22 33.02 0.44
CA ARG A 323 7.01 33.38 1.85
C ARG A 323 5.67 34.08 2.06
N GLN A 324 5.28 34.97 1.15
CA GLN A 324 3.95 35.60 1.19
C GLN A 324 2.82 34.60 0.99
N LEU A 325 3.01 33.55 0.17
CA LEU A 325 2.06 32.45 0.02
C LEU A 325 1.95 31.60 1.31
N ILE A 326 3.08 31.29 1.95
CA ILE A 326 3.17 30.51 3.19
C ILE A 326 3.05 31.46 4.41
N ASP A 327 2.07 32.36 4.37
CA ASP A 327 1.74 33.18 5.52
C ASP A 327 1.25 32.29 6.69
N PRO A 328 1.80 32.43 7.92
CA PRO A 328 1.41 31.58 9.05
C PRO A 328 -0.09 31.57 9.35
N SER A 329 -0.79 32.71 9.14
CA SER A 329 -2.23 32.79 9.36
C SER A 329 -2.99 32.00 8.29
N ARG A 330 -2.59 32.12 7.02
CA ARG A 330 -3.17 31.34 5.91
C ARG A 330 -2.93 29.85 6.12
N LEU A 331 -1.69 29.46 6.42
CA LEU A 331 -1.30 28.07 6.68
C LEU A 331 -2.14 27.45 7.80
N ALA A 332 -2.28 28.14 8.93
CA ALA A 332 -3.09 27.66 10.06
C ALA A 332 -4.58 27.51 9.68
N ARG A 333 -5.15 28.48 8.93
CA ARG A 333 -6.54 28.38 8.45
C ARG A 333 -6.71 27.19 7.50
N VAL A 334 -5.81 27.02 6.53
CA VAL A 334 -5.85 25.91 5.56
C VAL A 334 -5.74 24.56 6.27
N HIS A 335 -4.78 24.39 7.19
CA HIS A 335 -4.64 23.16 7.96
C HIS A 335 -5.92 22.81 8.74
N LYS A 336 -6.56 23.82 9.35
CA LYS A 336 -7.82 23.64 10.08
C LYS A 336 -8.99 23.27 9.15
N ALA A 337 -9.08 23.88 7.97
CA ALA A 337 -10.14 23.60 7.01
C ALA A 337 -10.01 22.23 6.37
N MET A 338 -8.80 21.87 5.96
CA MET A 338 -8.54 20.63 5.21
C MET A 338 -8.68 19.38 6.08
N LYS A 339 -8.51 19.50 7.40
CA LYS A 339 -8.62 18.37 8.33
C LYS A 339 -7.83 17.16 7.82
N TYR A 340 -6.55 17.40 7.50
CA TYR A 340 -5.68 16.37 6.96
C TYR A 340 -5.69 15.14 7.85
N ARG A 341 -5.70 13.97 7.23
CA ARG A 341 -5.77 12.70 7.95
C ARG A 341 -4.40 12.25 8.43
N PHE A 342 -3.40 12.48 7.58
CA PHE A 342 -1.97 12.31 7.83
C PHE A 342 -1.27 13.67 7.68
N ARG A 343 0.03 13.73 7.99
CA ARG A 343 0.84 14.95 7.74
C ARG A 343 1.01 15.16 6.23
N PRO A 344 0.49 16.26 5.65
CA PRO A 344 0.56 16.48 4.21
C PRO A 344 2.00 16.81 3.79
N GLY A 345 2.45 16.23 2.68
CA GLY A 345 3.75 16.56 2.11
C GLY A 345 3.86 18.01 1.62
N HIS A 346 5.08 18.51 1.44
CA HIS A 346 5.35 19.86 0.91
C HIS A 346 4.49 20.25 -0.28
N VAL A 347 4.46 19.42 -1.33
CA VAL A 347 3.73 19.71 -2.56
C VAL A 347 2.24 19.81 -2.32
N ARG A 348 1.70 18.97 -1.43
CA ARG A 348 0.29 19.00 -1.05
C ARG A 348 -0.08 20.30 -0.32
N VAL A 349 0.77 20.74 0.61
CA VAL A 349 0.54 21.99 1.34
C VAL A 349 0.58 23.19 0.39
N ILE A 350 1.53 23.22 -0.54
CA ILE A 350 1.62 24.29 -1.55
C ILE A 350 0.38 24.34 -2.43
N ASP A 351 -0.09 23.19 -2.92
CA ASP A 351 -1.30 23.08 -3.74
C ASP A 351 -2.54 23.62 -3.00
N ASP A 352 -2.69 23.31 -1.71
CA ASP A 352 -3.80 23.79 -0.89
C ASP A 352 -3.68 25.29 -0.53
N LEU A 353 -2.46 25.81 -0.31
CA LEU A 353 -2.24 27.24 -0.09
C LEU A 353 -2.55 28.06 -1.36
N LEU A 354 -2.11 27.58 -2.52
CA LEU A 354 -2.44 28.18 -3.82
C LEU A 354 -3.95 28.18 -4.05
N LEU A 355 -4.62 27.06 -3.74
CA LEU A 355 -6.06 26.94 -3.85
C LEU A 355 -6.80 27.93 -2.93
N ALA A 356 -6.33 28.10 -1.69
CA ALA A 356 -6.91 29.05 -0.74
C ALA A 356 -6.70 30.52 -1.16
N ALA A 357 -5.54 30.84 -1.75
CA ALA A 357 -5.19 32.19 -2.17
C ALA A 357 -5.79 32.60 -3.53
N ARG A 358 -5.97 31.65 -4.45
CA ARG A 358 -6.34 31.93 -5.86
C ARG A 358 -7.66 31.30 -6.30
N GLY A 359 -8.24 30.40 -5.50
CA GLY A 359 -9.52 29.77 -5.77
C GLY A 359 -9.61 29.13 -7.17
N ASN A 360 -10.67 29.48 -7.90
CA ASN A 360 -10.91 28.97 -9.27
C ASN A 360 -9.79 29.28 -10.26
N ARG A 361 -9.03 30.36 -10.06
CA ARG A 361 -7.92 30.71 -10.96
C ARG A 361 -6.81 29.67 -10.91
N HIS A 362 -6.47 29.16 -9.74
CA HIS A 362 -5.50 28.07 -9.60
C HIS A 362 -6.02 26.77 -10.25
N ILE A 363 -7.32 26.49 -10.12
CA ILE A 363 -7.95 25.32 -10.77
C ILE A 363 -7.80 25.40 -12.29
N LEU A 364 -8.11 26.56 -12.87
CA LEU A 364 -7.99 26.78 -14.31
C LEU A 364 -6.53 26.72 -14.78
N ALA A 365 -5.63 27.37 -14.05
CA ALA A 365 -4.21 27.45 -14.42
C ALA A 365 -3.48 26.11 -14.35
N SER A 366 -3.93 25.18 -13.50
CA SER A 366 -3.26 23.89 -13.26
C SER A 366 -4.11 22.67 -13.61
N SER A 367 -5.16 22.84 -14.41
CA SER A 367 -6.15 21.78 -14.66
C SER A 367 -5.58 20.55 -15.36
N ASP A 368 -4.51 20.72 -16.14
CA ASP A 368 -3.89 19.74 -17.03
C ASP A 368 -2.50 19.28 -16.59
N THR A 369 -2.06 19.64 -15.38
CA THR A 369 -0.73 19.29 -14.85
C THR A 369 -0.76 18.11 -13.87
N GLY A 370 0.43 17.55 -13.61
CA GLY A 370 0.66 16.42 -12.69
C GLY A 370 0.31 15.04 -13.28
N ASP A 371 0.42 13.99 -12.45
CA ASP A 371 0.29 12.59 -12.92
C ASP A 371 -1.13 12.18 -13.33
N LEU A 372 -2.15 12.88 -12.84
CA LEU A 372 -3.57 12.55 -13.07
C LEU A 372 -4.39 13.81 -13.46
N PRO A 373 -4.09 14.43 -14.62
CA PRO A 373 -4.67 15.71 -15.00
C PRO A 373 -6.19 15.64 -15.15
N GLN A 374 -6.71 14.54 -15.68
CA GLN A 374 -8.16 14.34 -15.89
C GLN A 374 -8.98 14.37 -14.58
N ARG A 375 -8.35 14.06 -13.44
CA ARG A 375 -9.02 14.00 -12.13
C ARG A 375 -8.78 15.25 -11.29
N ARG A 376 -7.71 16.00 -11.60
CA ARG A 376 -7.26 17.16 -10.83
C ARG A 376 -8.33 18.25 -10.65
N PRO A 377 -9.08 18.68 -11.69
CA PRO A 377 -10.11 19.73 -11.51
C PRO A 377 -11.20 19.35 -10.52
N ARG A 378 -11.69 18.11 -10.59
CA ARG A 378 -12.72 17.61 -9.66
C ARG A 378 -12.20 17.59 -8.22
N ARG A 379 -10.95 17.15 -8.02
CA ARG A 379 -10.29 17.12 -6.70
C ARG A 379 -10.12 18.54 -6.14
N LEU A 380 -9.58 19.46 -6.92
CA LEU A 380 -9.42 20.86 -6.50
C LEU A 380 -10.76 21.51 -6.17
N ARG A 381 -11.81 21.27 -6.96
CA ARG A 381 -13.16 21.77 -6.64
C ARG A 381 -13.69 21.23 -5.31
N SER A 382 -13.48 19.94 -5.03
CA SER A 382 -13.86 19.34 -3.75
C SER A 382 -13.14 20.01 -2.57
N ARG A 383 -11.83 20.21 -2.68
CA ARG A 383 -11.01 20.89 -1.67
C ARG A 383 -11.41 22.35 -1.49
N LEU A 384 -11.66 23.05 -2.60
CA LEU A 384 -12.12 24.44 -2.59
C LEU A 384 -13.45 24.57 -1.86
N ASN A 385 -14.40 23.66 -2.12
CA ASN A 385 -15.68 23.63 -1.42
C ASN A 385 -15.52 23.39 0.09
N GLN A 386 -14.58 22.52 0.48
CA GLN A 386 -14.25 22.31 1.90
C GLN A 386 -13.68 23.59 2.54
N MET A 387 -12.79 24.30 1.85
CA MET A 387 -12.25 25.59 2.32
C MET A 387 -13.32 26.68 2.39
N LYS A 388 -14.25 26.72 1.42
CA LYS A 388 -15.41 27.64 1.42
C LYS A 388 -16.29 27.43 2.65
N GLN A 389 -16.63 26.17 2.94
CA GLN A 389 -17.44 25.83 4.12
C GLN A 389 -16.76 26.19 5.44
N ALA A 390 -15.43 26.17 5.47
CA ALA A 390 -14.64 26.54 6.64
C ALA A 390 -14.35 28.05 6.75
N GLY A 391 -14.74 28.87 5.76
CA GLY A 391 -14.51 30.32 5.76
C GLY A 391 -13.04 30.73 5.60
N VAL A 392 -12.25 29.93 4.87
CA VAL A 392 -10.78 30.10 4.79
C VAL A 392 -10.30 30.85 3.55
N LEU A 393 -11.19 31.08 2.57
CA LEU A 393 -10.84 31.79 1.35
C LEU A 393 -10.51 33.26 1.61
N GLU A 394 -9.49 33.75 0.93
CA GLU A 394 -9.18 35.17 0.91
C GLU A 394 -10.13 35.90 -0.05
N ALA A 395 -10.48 37.13 0.30
CA ALA A 395 -11.26 37.97 -0.60
C ALA A 395 -10.44 38.19 -1.87
N THR A 396 -10.90 37.62 -2.99
CA THR A 396 -10.28 37.85 -4.30
C THR A 396 -10.39 39.33 -4.62
N THR A 397 -9.27 40.04 -4.65
CA THR A 397 -9.23 41.49 -4.88
C THR A 397 -9.52 41.91 -6.33
N ASP A 398 -10.03 41.03 -7.19
CA ASP A 398 -10.36 41.36 -8.59
C ASP A 398 -11.69 40.75 -9.05
N GLY A 399 -12.67 41.62 -9.32
CA GLY A 399 -13.75 41.49 -10.31
C GLY A 399 -14.87 40.44 -10.09
N PRO A 400 -16.12 40.72 -10.47
CA PRO A 400 -17.24 39.80 -10.26
C PRO A 400 -17.12 38.54 -11.14
N GLU A 401 -17.39 37.37 -10.55
CA GLU A 401 -17.54 36.08 -11.22
C GLU A 401 -18.72 36.13 -12.20
N ASP A 402 -18.48 35.83 -13.48
CA ASP A 402 -19.52 35.66 -14.51
C ASP A 402 -20.18 34.29 -14.31
N ASP A 403 -21.20 34.27 -13.46
CA ASP A 403 -22.02 33.11 -13.10
C ASP A 403 -23.07 32.80 -14.18
N ARG A 404 -22.65 32.73 -15.46
CA ARG A 404 -23.52 32.44 -16.61
C ARG A 404 -22.87 31.54 -17.64
N ALA A 405 -22.73 30.25 -17.33
CA ALA A 405 -22.65 29.21 -18.36
C ALA A 405 -22.97 27.82 -17.79
N ASP A 406 -24.20 27.61 -17.33
CA ASP A 406 -24.82 26.28 -17.38
C ASP A 406 -26.35 26.46 -17.53
N GLY A 407 -26.74 26.74 -18.76
CA GLY A 407 -28.13 26.78 -19.22
C GLY A 407 -28.20 26.17 -20.60
N ASP A 408 -28.89 25.04 -20.69
CA ASP A 408 -29.37 24.37 -21.90
C ASP A 408 -28.34 23.95 -22.96
N ARG A 409 -28.05 22.64 -23.00
CA ARG A 409 -28.14 21.88 -24.25
C ARG A 409 -28.98 20.63 -24.06
N ALA A 410 -30.14 20.67 -24.72
CA ALA A 410 -31.05 19.58 -25.01
C ALA A 410 -30.40 18.44 -25.81
#